data_AF-A0A6N3GYD8-F1
#
_entry.id   AF-A0A6N3GYD8-F1
#
_cell.length_a   1.000
_cell.length_b   1.000
_cell.length_c   1.000
_cell.angle_alpha   90.00
_cell.angle_beta   90.00
_cell.angle_gamma   90.00
#
_symmetry.space_group_name_H-M   'P 1'
#
loop_
_entity.id
_entity.type
_entity.pdbx_description
1 polymer ?
#
loop_
_entity_poly.entity_id
_entity_poly.type
_entity_poly.pdbx_seq_one_letter_code
_entity_poly.pdbx_strand_id
1 'polypeptide(L)'
;MIDLSTLRSYPLEAANSDDVESYHSWSSDSRWIVFSSRRMDGLYTRLFIAYIDEKGQACKPFLLPQKDTDFYFRFMKSYNIPEFITGEVKRQGRALAVKAKEDKGVDVRFK
;
A
#
# COMPACT_ATOMS: atom_id res chain seq x y z
N MET A 1 7.19 14.34 -2.13
CA MET A 1 7.76 13.61 -3.28
C MET A 1 8.97 14.38 -3.78
N ILE A 2 9.94 13.70 -4.38
CA ILE A 2 11.13 14.32 -4.95
C ILE A 2 11.17 14.06 -6.44
N ASP A 3 11.40 15.10 -7.22
CA ASP A 3 11.78 14.99 -8.63
C ASP A 3 13.28 14.71 -8.69
N LEU A 4 13.67 13.54 -9.16
CA LEU A 4 15.07 13.11 -9.21
C LEU A 4 15.89 13.83 -10.29
N SER A 5 15.25 14.40 -11.30
CA SER A 5 15.95 15.16 -12.36
C SER A 5 16.35 16.55 -11.87
N THR A 6 15.50 17.19 -11.07
CA THR A 6 15.73 18.54 -10.53
C THR A 6 16.22 18.54 -9.09
N LEU A 7 16.17 17.38 -8.41
CA LEU A 7 16.39 17.19 -6.97
C LEU A 7 15.47 18.05 -6.10
N ARG A 8 14.38 18.59 -6.67
CA ARG A 8 13.42 19.39 -5.92
C ARG A 8 12.41 18.47 -5.25
N SER A 9 12.19 18.71 -3.96
CA SER A 9 11.12 18.06 -3.23
C SER A 9 9.92 18.99 -3.09
N TYR A 10 8.74 18.40 -3.07
CA TYR A 10 7.50 19.09 -2.77
C TYR A 10 6.65 18.21 -1.83
N PRO A 11 5.85 18.82 -0.94
CA PRO A 11 5.04 18.06 0.00
C PRO A 11 3.88 17.35 -0.71
N LEU A 12 3.50 16.17 -0.23
CA LEU A 12 2.37 15.42 -0.78
C LEU A 12 1.06 15.80 -0.07
N GLU A 13 0.77 17.10 0.05
CA GLU A 13 -0.36 17.61 0.85
C GLU A 13 -1.71 17.06 0.40
N ALA A 14 -1.90 16.88 -0.91
CA ALA A 14 -3.14 16.32 -1.45
C ALA A 14 -3.34 14.83 -1.12
N ALA A 15 -2.24 14.09 -0.89
CA ALA A 15 -2.27 12.65 -0.64
C ALA A 15 -2.17 12.30 0.85
N ASN A 16 -1.31 13.00 1.58
CA ASN A 16 -1.08 12.75 3.00
C ASN A 16 -2.30 13.14 3.83
N SER A 17 -2.43 12.54 5.01
CA SER A 17 -3.39 12.98 6.02
C SER A 17 -2.67 13.58 7.21
N ASP A 18 -3.45 14.04 8.19
CA ASP A 18 -2.92 14.45 9.49
C ASP A 18 -2.56 13.24 10.39
N ASP A 19 -2.78 12.01 9.90
CA ASP A 19 -2.43 10.74 10.56
C ASP A 19 -1.26 10.07 9.81
N VAL A 20 -1.10 8.76 9.95
CA VAL A 20 0.03 8.01 9.40
C VAL A 20 -0.29 7.39 8.03
N GLU A 21 0.67 7.55 7.12
CA GLU A 21 0.79 6.80 5.86
C GLU A 21 2.03 5.91 5.88
N SER A 22 1.90 4.66 5.44
CA SER A 22 3.05 3.75 5.34
C SER A 22 2.92 2.78 4.18
N TYR A 23 4.06 2.22 3.77
CA TYR A 23 4.21 1.26 2.67
C TYR A 23 3.60 1.77 1.35
N HIS A 24 4.36 2.60 0.64
CA HIS A 24 3.96 3.16 -0.65
C HIS A 24 4.43 2.23 -1.77
N SER A 25 3.48 1.75 -2.58
CA SER A 25 3.76 1.00 -3.81
C SER A 25 3.23 1.76 -5.02
N TRP A 26 3.95 1.63 -6.13
CA TRP A 26 3.73 2.38 -7.37
C TRP A 26 3.30 1.44 -8.48
N SER A 27 2.37 1.88 -9.32
CA SER A 27 2.06 1.20 -10.57
C SER A 27 3.23 1.27 -11.54
N SER A 28 3.30 0.32 -12.47
CA SER A 28 4.39 0.23 -13.45
C SER A 28 4.48 1.44 -14.39
N ASP A 29 3.37 2.15 -14.61
CA ASP A 29 3.31 3.38 -15.41
C ASP A 29 3.54 4.65 -14.58
N SER A 30 3.82 4.52 -13.29
CA SER A 30 4.04 5.63 -12.34
C SER A 30 2.86 6.60 -12.21
N ARG A 31 1.65 6.19 -12.63
CA ARG A 31 0.43 7.00 -12.56
C ARG A 31 -0.41 6.74 -11.33
N TRP A 32 -0.14 5.68 -10.58
CA TRP A 32 -0.88 5.32 -9.39
C TRP A 32 0.04 4.99 -8.24
N ILE A 33 -0.34 5.46 -7.06
CA ILE A 33 0.23 5.03 -5.80
C ILE A 33 -0.83 4.37 -4.96
N VAL A 34 -0.46 3.28 -4.30
CA VAL A 34 -1.25 2.66 -3.24
C VAL A 34 -0.42 2.74 -1.97
N PHE A 35 -1.08 3.09 -0.88
CA PHE A 35 -0.44 3.16 0.43
C PHE A 35 -1.43 2.78 1.52
N SER A 36 -0.90 2.37 2.65
CA SER A 36 -1.70 2.08 3.83
C SER A 36 -1.84 3.35 4.68
N SER A 37 -3.03 3.64 5.19
CA SER A 37 -3.28 4.82 6.03
C SER A 37 -4.28 4.55 7.15
N ARG A 38 -4.13 5.24 8.28
CA ARG A 38 -5.05 5.19 9.41
C ARG A 38 -6.07 6.34 9.45
N ARG A 39 -6.08 7.19 8.41
CA ARG A 39 -6.88 8.43 8.31
C ARG A 39 -8.40 8.33 8.53
N MET A 40 -8.96 7.13 8.71
CA MET A 40 -10.38 6.93 8.96
C MET A 40 -10.69 6.90 10.45
N ASP A 41 -10.34 5.80 11.11
CA ASP A 41 -10.65 5.53 12.50
C ASP A 41 -9.42 5.61 13.42
N GLY A 42 -8.21 5.77 12.88
CA GLY A 42 -6.95 5.76 13.62
C GLY A 42 -6.51 4.37 14.10
N LEU A 43 -7.32 3.32 13.91
CA LEU A 43 -7.11 1.99 14.51
C LEU A 43 -6.47 1.00 13.53
N TYR A 44 -7.02 0.90 12.33
CA TYR A 44 -6.61 -0.08 11.32
C TYR A 44 -6.12 0.60 10.06
N THR A 45 -5.04 0.06 9.48
CA THR A 45 -4.56 0.58 8.20
C THR A 45 -5.47 0.09 7.07
N ARG A 46 -6.02 1.03 6.32
CA ARG A 46 -6.80 0.79 5.10
C ARG A 46 -5.98 1.18 3.88
N LEU A 47 -6.33 0.61 2.73
CA LEU A 47 -5.64 0.92 1.49
C LEU A 47 -6.26 2.14 0.83
N PHE A 48 -5.42 3.14 0.57
CA PHE A 48 -5.78 4.33 -0.18
C PHE A 48 -5.00 4.35 -1.48
N ILE A 49 -5.67 4.81 -2.54
CA ILE A 49 -5.13 4.90 -3.88
C ILE A 49 -5.18 6.37 -4.29
N ALA A 50 -4.06 6.91 -4.78
CA ALA A 50 -4.00 8.23 -5.41
C ALA A 50 -3.45 8.13 -6.83
N TYR A 51 -3.99 8.97 -7.70
CA TYR A 51 -3.48 9.19 -9.04
C TYR A 51 -2.36 10.24 -9.02
N ILE A 52 -1.37 10.07 -9.90
CA ILE A 52 -0.30 11.02 -10.15
C ILE A 52 -0.51 11.63 -11.53
N ASP A 53 -0.80 12.93 -11.56
CA ASP A 53 -1.15 13.67 -12.77
C ASP A 53 0.03 13.82 -13.74
N GLU A 54 -0.25 14.32 -14.95
CA GLU A 54 0.76 14.53 -16.01
C GLU A 54 1.94 15.42 -15.58
N LYS A 55 1.75 16.28 -14.58
CA LYS A 55 2.77 17.17 -14.01
C LYS A 55 3.50 16.53 -12.83
N GLY A 56 3.19 15.27 -12.53
CA GLY A 56 3.78 14.51 -11.43
C GLY A 56 3.13 14.79 -10.08
N GLN A 57 2.03 15.54 -9.99
CA GLN A 57 1.38 15.89 -8.72
C GLN A 57 0.38 14.83 -8.29
N ALA A 58 0.36 14.53 -6.99
CA ALA A 58 -0.62 13.60 -6.44
C ALA A 58 -2.01 14.25 -6.35
N CYS A 59 -3.03 13.50 -6.76
CA CYS A 59 -4.43 13.85 -6.57
C CYS A 59 -4.95 13.35 -5.21
N LYS A 60 -6.14 13.84 -4.82
CA LYS A 60 -6.82 13.38 -3.61
C LYS A 60 -7.02 11.85 -3.64
N PRO A 61 -6.58 11.11 -2.61
CA PRO A 61 -6.70 9.68 -2.57
C PRO A 61 -8.12 9.25 -2.24
N PHE A 62 -8.47 8.04 -2.66
CA PHE A 62 -9.69 7.37 -2.28
C PHE A 62 -9.41 6.00 -1.65
N LEU A 63 -10.28 5.60 -0.74
CA LEU A 63 -10.26 4.30 -0.09
C LEU A 63 -10.50 3.19 -1.13
N LEU A 64 -9.79 2.08 -1.04
CA LEU A 64 -10.00 0.90 -1.87
C LEU A 64 -11.48 0.48 -1.81
N PRO A 65 -12.23 0.56 -2.92
CA PRO A 65 -13.66 0.28 -2.91
C PRO A 65 -13.95 -1.17 -2.50
N GLN A 66 -14.99 -1.34 -1.71
CA GLN A 66 -15.50 -2.65 -1.31
C GLN A 66 -16.92 -2.80 -1.85
N LYS A 67 -17.31 -4.05 -2.14
CA LYS A 67 -18.68 -4.36 -2.59
C LYS A 67 -19.73 -3.98 -1.53
N ASP A 68 -19.38 -4.17 -0.26
CA ASP A 68 -20.21 -3.85 0.89
C ASP A 68 -19.67 -2.57 1.54
N THR A 69 -20.52 -1.56 1.67
CA THR A 69 -20.16 -0.26 2.26
C THR A 69 -19.74 -0.37 3.72
N ASP A 70 -20.23 -1.39 4.43
CA ASP A 70 -19.96 -1.61 5.84
C ASP A 70 -18.76 -2.56 6.07
N PHE A 71 -18.04 -2.92 5.01
CA PHE A 71 -16.90 -3.82 5.10
C PHE A 71 -15.86 -3.30 6.09
N TYR A 72 -15.42 -2.04 5.94
CA TYR A 72 -14.34 -1.51 6.77
C TYR A 72 -14.72 -1.29 8.23
N PHE A 73 -15.98 -1.04 8.54
CA PHE A 73 -16.46 -0.96 9.93
C PHE A 73 -16.36 -2.29 10.67
N ARG A 74 -16.50 -3.42 9.95
CA ARG A 74 -16.42 -4.77 10.53
C ARG A 74 -15.06 -5.45 10.34
N PHE A 75 -14.21 -4.91 9.46
CA PHE A 75 -12.92 -5.50 9.14
C PHE A 75 -11.86 -5.11 10.17
N MET A 76 -11.72 -5.93 11.21
CA MET A 76 -10.78 -5.73 12.34
C MET A 76 -9.34 -6.16 12.02
N LYS A 77 -8.90 -6.00 10.77
CA LYS A 77 -7.55 -6.34 10.30
C LYS A 77 -6.92 -5.18 9.54
N SER A 78 -5.60 -5.12 9.59
CA SER A 78 -4.76 -4.12 8.91
C SER A 78 -4.17 -4.67 7.62
N TYR A 79 -4.11 -3.83 6.59
CA TYR A 79 -3.31 -4.08 5.41
C TYR A 79 -1.91 -3.49 5.61
N ASN A 80 -0.86 -4.30 5.51
CA ASN A 80 0.50 -3.85 5.84
C ASN A 80 1.42 -3.67 4.62
N ILE A 81 1.23 -4.45 3.56
CA ILE A 81 2.14 -4.52 2.40
C ILE A 81 1.29 -4.52 1.12
N PRO A 82 0.69 -3.37 0.74
CA PRO A 82 0.02 -3.26 -0.54
C PRO A 82 1.02 -3.20 -1.70
N GLU A 83 0.78 -3.99 -2.75
CA GLU A 83 1.58 -3.98 -3.97
C GLU A 83 0.70 -4.00 -5.20
N PHE A 84 1.07 -3.22 -6.22
CA PHE A 84 0.51 -3.39 -7.56
C PHE A 84 1.09 -4.64 -8.22
N ILE A 85 0.22 -5.40 -8.89
CA ILE A 85 0.59 -6.57 -9.67
C ILE A 85 0.14 -6.37 -11.11
N THR A 86 0.97 -6.79 -12.07
CA THR A 86 0.70 -6.64 -13.52
C THR A 86 -0.07 -7.80 -14.12
N GLY A 87 -0.33 -8.85 -13.33
CA GLY A 87 -1.02 -10.03 -13.77
C GLY A 87 -1.47 -10.91 -12.62
N GLU A 88 -2.19 -11.97 -12.95
CA GLU A 88 -2.73 -12.90 -11.97
C GLU A 88 -1.61 -13.54 -11.12
N VAL A 89 -1.78 -13.50 -9.80
CA VAL A 89 -0.91 -14.25 -8.89
C VAL A 89 -1.25 -15.73 -9.02
N LYS A 90 -0.37 -16.48 -9.69
CA LYS A 90 -0.48 -17.95 -9.78
C LYS A 90 -0.40 -18.55 -8.38
N ARG A 91 -1.54 -19.01 -7.85
CA ARG A 91 -1.62 -19.62 -6.52
C ARG A 91 -1.05 -21.05 -6.55
N GLN A 92 0.25 -21.21 -6.33
CA GLN A 92 0.82 -22.53 -6.06
C GLN A 92 0.70 -22.86 -4.56
N GLY A 93 -0.54 -22.99 -4.06
CA GLY A 93 -0.81 -23.16 -2.62
C GLY A 93 -0.04 -24.33 -1.99
N ARG A 94 0.09 -25.46 -2.70
CA ARG A 94 0.90 -26.61 -2.24
C ARG A 94 2.39 -26.30 -2.18
N ALA A 95 2.94 -25.62 -3.19
CA ALA A 95 4.37 -25.26 -3.20
C ALA A 95 4.71 -24.27 -2.08
N LEU A 96 3.84 -23.28 -1.85
CA LEU A 96 3.98 -22.33 -0.74
C LEU A 96 3.89 -23.03 0.63
N ALA A 97 2.93 -23.94 0.81
CA ALA A 97 2.78 -24.68 2.06
C ALA A 97 3.95 -25.65 2.32
N VAL A 98 4.42 -26.35 1.29
CA VAL A 98 5.60 -27.23 1.38
C VAL A 98 6.84 -26.40 1.72
N LYS A 99 7.06 -25.29 1.02
CA LYS A 99 8.19 -24.40 1.31
C LYS A 99 8.13 -23.85 2.73
N ALA A 100 6.98 -23.33 3.17
CA ALA A 100 6.81 -22.82 4.54
C ALA A 100 7.02 -23.90 5.62
N LYS A 101 6.72 -25.17 5.32
CA LYS A 101 6.94 -26.30 6.24
C LYS A 101 8.40 -26.76 6.27
N GLU A 102 9.08 -26.74 5.13
CA GLU A 102 10.45 -27.25 4.98
C GLU A 102 11.52 -26.18 5.22
N ASP A 103 11.16 -24.91 5.14
CA ASP A 103 12.07 -23.81 5.43
C ASP A 103 12.44 -23.84 6.91
N LYS A 104 13.74 -23.93 7.20
CA LYS A 104 14.24 -23.95 8.59
C LYS A 104 14.03 -22.60 9.29
N GLY A 105 13.62 -21.58 8.54
CA GLY A 105 13.57 -20.20 9.01
C GLY A 105 14.98 -19.66 9.25
N VAL A 106 15.05 -18.35 9.48
CA VAL A 106 16.29 -17.71 9.93
C VAL A 106 16.02 -17.19 11.33
N ASP A 107 16.75 -17.70 12.31
CA ASP A 107 16.70 -17.17 13.68
C ASP A 107 17.23 -15.74 13.68
N VAL A 108 16.32 -14.78 13.88
CA VAL A 108 16.68 -13.37 14.02
C VAL A 108 17.29 -13.17 15.39
N ARG A 109 18.60 -12.89 15.45
CA ARG A 109 19.28 -12.50 16.69
C ARG A 109 19.09 -11.01 16.91
N PHE A 110 18.41 -10.65 17.99
CA PHE A 110 18.35 -9.27 18.45
C PHE A 110 19.71 -8.86 19.03
N LYS A 111 20.19 -7.67 18.67
CA LYS A 111 21.34 -7.03 19.30
C LYS A 111 20.89 -6.27 20.54
#